data_AF-A0A1Q7CS15-F1
#
_entry.id   AF-A0A1Q7CS15-F1
#
_cell.length_a   1.000
_cell.length_b   1.000
_cell.length_c   1.000
_cell.angle_alpha   90.00
_cell.angle_beta   90.00
_cell.angle_gamma   90.00
#
_symmetry.space_group_name_H-M   'P 1'
#
loop_
_entity.id
_entity.type
_entity.pdbx_description
1 polymer ?
#
loop_
_entity_poly.entity_id
_entity_poly.type
_entity_poly.pdbx_seq_one_letter_code
_entity_poly.pdbx_strand_id
1 'polypeptide(L)' 'MVSYPQWARERAMKVEEVILRVASGQSTFWQAVRVLNRSPRHVRRLMQRSRHHGFAALLDGRTGRPSTKRMP' A
#
# COMPACT_ATOMS: atom_id res chain seq x y z
N MET A 1 -17.06 13.16 -3.26
CA MET A 1 -16.35 11.94 -2.79
C MET A 1 -15.60 11.34 -3.97
N VAL A 2 -14.28 11.23 -3.95
CA VAL A 2 -13.54 10.59 -5.07
C VAL A 2 -13.79 9.09 -4.99
N SER A 3 -14.60 8.56 -5.89
CA SER A 3 -14.82 7.12 -6.00
C SER A 3 -13.60 6.50 -6.67
N TYR A 4 -12.77 5.78 -5.91
CA TYR A 4 -11.66 5.01 -6.49
C TYR A 4 -12.23 3.87 -7.33
N PRO A 5 -11.68 3.61 -8.52
CA PRO A 5 -12.11 2.46 -9.30
C PRO A 5 -11.85 1.18 -8.50
N GLN A 6 -12.76 0.22 -8.63
CA GLN A 6 -12.80 -0.98 -7.80
C GLN A 6 -11.46 -1.75 -7.80
N TRP A 7 -10.84 -1.90 -8.97
CA TRP A 7 -9.53 -2.55 -9.11
C TRP A 7 -8.42 -1.91 -8.27
N ALA A 8 -8.47 -0.58 -8.05
CA ALA A 8 -7.46 0.12 -7.26
C ALA A 8 -7.67 -0.15 -5.77
N ARG A 9 -8.93 -0.23 -5.33
CA ARG A 9 -9.29 -0.59 -3.95
C ARG A 9 -8.93 -2.04 -3.65
N GLU A 10 -9.22 -2.97 -4.57
CA GLU A 10 -8.87 -4.39 -4.44
C GLU A 10 -7.36 -4.60 -4.32
N ARG A 11 -6.57 -3.92 -5.17
CA ARG A 11 -5.10 -3.95 -5.06
C ARG A 11 -4.62 -3.43 -3.71
N ALA A 12 -5.16 -2.30 -3.24
CA ALA A 12 -4.80 -1.75 -1.94
C ALA A 12 -5.19 -2.70 -0.79
N MET A 13 -6.35 -3.38 -0.89
CA MET A 13 -6.79 -4.34 0.13
C MET A 13 -5.84 -5.53 0.20
N LYS A 14 -5.44 -6.08 -0.96
CA LYS A 14 -4.48 -7.19 -1.00
C LYS A 14 -3.12 -6.81 -0.40
N VAL A 15 -2.66 -5.57 -0.62
CA VAL A 15 -1.42 -5.08 0.00
C VAL A 15 -1.57 -4.98 1.52
N GLU A 16 -2.68 -4.40 1.99
CA GLU A 16 -2.96 -4.26 3.43
C GLU A 16 -3.04 -5.62 4.12
N GLU A 17 -3.76 -6.56 3.53
CA GLU A 17 -3.90 -7.92 4.05
C GLU A 17 -2.54 -8.61 4.23
N VAL A 18 -1.67 -8.53 3.21
CA VAL A 18 -0.32 -9.11 3.28
C VAL A 18 0.51 -8.44 4.37
N ILE A 19 0.41 -7.11 4.52
CA ILE A 19 1.11 -6.36 5.56
C ILE A 19 0.63 -6.78 6.95
N LEU A 20 -0.70 -6.91 7.14
CA LEU A 20 -1.29 -7.32 8.41
C LEU A 20 -0.87 -8.73 8.79
N ARG A 21 -0.82 -9.69 7.85
CA ARG A 21 -0.29 -11.04 8.11
C ARG A 21 1.18 -11.03 8.54
N VAL A 22 2.00 -10.14 7.96
CA VAL A 22 3.39 -9.98 8.40
C VAL A 22 3.44 -9.36 9.80
N ALA A 23 2.61 -8.36 10.07
CA ALA A 23 2.55 -7.69 11.38
C ALA A 23 2.05 -8.64 12.48
N SER A 24 1.14 -9.56 12.17
CA SER A 24 0.63 -10.59 13.09
C SER A 24 1.54 -11.80 13.23
N GLY A 25 2.67 -11.86 12.51
CA GLY A 25 3.60 -12.99 12.53
C GLY A 25 3.13 -14.24 11.75
N GLN A 26 2.01 -14.16 11.04
CA GLN A 26 1.49 -15.27 10.21
C GLN A 26 2.25 -15.44 8.90
N SER A 27 3.03 -14.44 8.49
CA SER A 27 3.85 -14.49 7.28
C SER A 27 5.18 -13.77 7.50
N THR A 28 6.22 -14.22 6.80
CA THR A 28 7.51 -13.55 6.86
C THR A 28 7.54 -12.34 5.94
N PHE A 29 8.36 -11.35 6.30
CA PHE A 29 8.61 -10.20 5.43
C PHE A 29 9.05 -10.60 4.01
N TRP A 30 9.86 -11.65 3.88
CA TRP A 30 10.31 -12.17 2.58
C TRP A 30 9.19 -12.83 1.77
N GLN A 31 8.24 -13.48 2.42
CA GLN A 31 7.03 -13.98 1.75
C GLN A 31 6.21 -12.81 1.18
N ALA A 32 6.05 -11.72 1.92
CA ALA A 32 5.36 -10.53 1.41
C ALA A 32 6.03 -9.93 0.18
N VAL A 33 7.37 -9.88 0.13
CA VAL A 33 8.12 -9.45 -1.07
C VAL A 33 7.78 -10.31 -2.28
N ARG A 34 7.73 -11.64 -2.12
CA ARG A 34 7.37 -12.57 -3.20
C ARG A 34 5.92 -12.41 -3.63
N VAL A 35 4.97 -12.35 -2.69
CA VAL A 35 3.54 -12.25 -2.97
C VAL A 35 3.17 -10.92 -3.63
N LEU A 36 3.74 -9.81 -3.15
CA LEU A 36 3.48 -8.48 -3.71
C LEU A 36 4.26 -8.24 -5.01
N ASN A 37 5.24 -9.10 -5.34
CA ASN A 37 6.16 -8.93 -6.45
C ASN A 37 6.78 -7.51 -6.48
N ARG A 38 7.26 -7.06 -5.32
CA ARG A 38 7.86 -5.73 -5.11
C ARG A 38 9.21 -5.86 -4.42
N SER A 39 10.10 -4.90 -4.66
CA SER A 39 11.39 -4.90 -3.97
C SER A 39 11.23 -4.78 -2.45
N PRO A 40 12.17 -5.34 -1.66
CA PRO A 40 12.15 -5.24 -0.19
C PRO A 40 11.97 -3.80 0.31
N ARG A 41 12.66 -2.83 -0.31
CA ARG A 41 12.52 -1.40 0.01
C ARG A 41 11.08 -0.91 -0.15
N HIS A 42 10.40 -1.34 -1.21
CA HIS A 42 9.03 -0.93 -1.46
C HIS A 42 8.10 -1.51 -0.40
N VAL A 43 8.25 -2.79 -0.05
CA VAL A 43 7.45 -3.44 1.01
C VAL A 43 7.66 -2.77 2.36
N ARG A 44 8.91 -2.46 2.75
CA ARG A 44 9.18 -1.70 4.00
C ARG A 44 8.47 -0.35 4.00
N ARG A 45 8.48 0.36 2.88
CA ARG A 45 7.80 1.66 2.75
C ARG A 45 6.28 1.52 2.85
N LEU A 46 5.70 0.46 2.27
CA LEU A 46 4.25 0.20 2.38
C LEU A 46 3.85 -0.14 3.81
N MET A 47 4.64 -0.97 4.51
CA MET A 47 4.42 -1.28 5.92
C MET A 47 4.46 -0.02 6.80
N GLN A 48 5.45 0.85 6.59
CA GLN A 48 5.52 2.14 7.30
C GLN A 48 4.31 3.01 6.99
N ARG A 49 3.93 3.16 5.71
CA ARG A 49 2.77 3.97 5.31
C ARG A 49 1.46 3.43 5.89
N SER A 50 1.24 2.12 5.82
CA SER A 50 0.08 1.44 6.41
C SER A 50 0.05 1.67 7.93
N ARG A 51 1.18 1.55 8.63
CA ARG A 51 1.24 1.82 10.08
C ARG A 51 0.88 3.27 10.44
N HIS A 52 1.27 4.26 9.63
CA HIS A 52 1.04 5.67 9.94
C HIS A 52 -0.34 6.19 9.49
N HIS A 53 -0.93 5.61 8.45
CA HIS A 53 -2.10 6.17 7.77
C HIS A 53 -3.19 5.15 7.44
N GLY A 54 -2.98 3.88 7.81
CA GLY A 54 -3.85 2.76 7.50
C GLY A 54 -4.01 2.52 6.00
N PHE A 55 -5.12 1.85 5.68
CA PHE A 55 -5.53 1.49 4.31
C PHE A 55 -5.51 2.67 3.31
N ALA A 56 -5.90 3.87 3.75
CA ALA A 56 -6.01 5.04 2.87
C ALA A 56 -4.66 5.40 2.20
N ALA A 57 -3.52 5.12 2.85
CA ALA A 57 -2.21 5.37 2.25
C ALA A 57 -1.77 4.32 1.23
N LEU A 58 -2.46 3.20 1.11
CA LEU A 58 -2.14 2.17 0.10
C LEU A 58 -2.89 2.37 -1.22
N LEU A 59 -3.89 3.25 -1.23
CA LEU A 59 -4.59 3.64 -2.44
C LEU A 59 -3.63 4.33 -3.42
N ASP A 60 -3.82 4.05 -4.71
CA ASP A 60 -3.01 4.67 -5.75
C ASP A 60 -3.38 6.16 -5.90
N GLY A 61 -2.47 7.02 -5.46
CA GLY A 61 -2.62 8.48 -5.54
C GLY A 61 -2.38 9.06 -6.94
N ARG A 62 -2.12 8.23 -7.96
CA ARG A 62 -1.94 8.67 -9.37
C ARG A 62 -3.25 9.11 -10.05
N THR A 63 -4.17 9.67 -9.29
CA THR A 63 -5.48 10.15 -9.71
C THR A 63 -5.39 11.54 -10.32
N GLY A 64 -4.53 11.75 -11.33
CA GLY A 64 -4.49 12.98 -12.15
C GLY A 64 -4.32 14.33 -11.44
N ARG A 65 -4.22 14.36 -10.10
CA ARG A 65 -4.08 15.56 -9.29
C ARG A 65 -2.61 15.71 -8.96
N PRO A 66 -2.00 16.87 -9.28
CA PRO A 66 -0.63 17.12 -8.90
C PRO A 66 -0.50 17.02 -7.37
N SER A 67 0.60 16.44 -6.90
CA SER A 67 0.96 16.50 -5.49
C SER A 67 0.92 17.96 -5.03
N THR A 68 0.33 18.27 -3.89
CA THR A 68 0.30 19.64 -3.33
C THR A 68 1.72 20.20 -3.17
N LYS A 69 2.72 19.33 -2.97
CA LYS A 69 4.16 19.68 -2.95
C LYS A 69 4.74 20.10 -4.31
N ARG A 70 4.00 19.92 -5.41
CA ARG A 70 4.36 20.29 -6.79
C ARG A 70 3.57 21.50 -7.30
N MET A 71 2.65 22.06 -6.52
CA MET A 71 2.01 23.33 -6.89
C MET A 71 2.90 24.49 -6.41
N PRO A 72 3.24 25.47 -7.28
CA PRO A 72 3.86 26.71 -6.84
C PRO A 72 2.93 27.53 -5.93
#